data_AF-A0A816SQF8-F1
#
_entry.id   AF-A0A816SQF8-F1
#
_cell.length_a   1.000
_cell.length_b   1.000
_cell.length_c   1.000
_cell.angle_alpha   90.00
_cell.angle_beta   90.00
_cell.angle_gamma   90.00
#
_symmetry.space_group_name_H-M   'P 1'
#
loop_
_entity.id
_entity.type
_entity.pdbx_description
1 polymer ?
#
loop_
_entity_poly.entity_id
_entity_poly.type
_entity_poly.pdbx_seq_one_letter_code
_entity_poly.pdbx_strand_id
1 'polypeptide(L)'
;QAEELYNELLKGASDNSVRAHIYHELGRVKKGQGEYPDAVKFYEKTLEIKRETLPEDDASLADTYGNIGIVYDSMGEYSKALEYYEKAIKIIDISLPKNHPDLAYP
;
A
#
# COMPACT_ATOMS: atom_id res chain seq x y z
N GLN A 1 7.24 -6.70 21.03
CA GLN A 1 8.61 -6.16 21.22
C GLN A 1 9.08 -5.34 20.02
N ALA A 2 9.22 -5.87 18.79
CA ALA A 2 9.65 -5.06 17.64
C ALA A 2 8.61 -4.02 17.18
N GLU A 3 7.32 -4.38 17.14
CA GLU A 3 6.24 -3.45 16.74
C GLU A 3 6.09 -2.27 17.73
N GLU A 4 6.36 -2.50 19.01
CA GLU A 4 6.23 -1.50 20.07
C GLU A 4 7.37 -0.47 20.03
N LEU A 5 8.60 -0.96 19.87
CA LEU A 5 9.80 -0.13 19.67
C LEU A 5 9.67 0.76 18.44
N TYR A 6 9.03 0.23 17.40
CA TYR A 6 8.83 0.93 16.15
C TYR A 6 7.69 1.96 16.24
N ASN A 7 6.59 1.62 16.90
CA ASN A 7 5.52 2.57 17.22
C ASN A 7 6.03 3.75 18.08
N GLU A 8 7.00 3.54 18.98
CA GLU A 8 7.69 4.61 19.70
C GLU A 8 8.60 5.47 18.81
N LEU A 9 9.41 4.85 17.95
CA LEU A 9 10.19 5.54 16.91
C LEU A 9 9.31 6.42 16.02
N LEU A 10 8.09 5.96 15.74
CA LEU A 10 7.13 6.66 14.88
C LEU A 10 6.39 7.82 15.54
N LYS A 11 6.25 7.81 16.86
CA LYS A 11 5.77 8.98 17.63
C LYS A 11 6.79 10.12 17.60
N GLY A 12 8.08 9.81 17.46
CA GLY A 12 9.16 10.79 17.31
C GLY A 12 9.44 11.24 15.88
N ALA A 13 9.00 10.47 14.87
CA ALA A 13 9.11 10.86 13.47
C ALA A 13 8.09 11.98 13.16
N SER A 14 8.58 13.21 13.07
CA SER A 14 7.78 14.40 12.72
C SER A 14 7.27 14.39 11.27
N ASP A 15 7.85 13.55 10.42
CA ASP A 15 7.52 13.47 9.00
C ASP A 15 6.60 12.27 8.70
N ASN A 16 5.39 12.58 8.26
CA ASN A 16 4.40 11.60 7.80
C ASN A 16 4.95 10.73 6.64
N SER A 17 5.80 11.27 5.77
CA SER A 17 6.47 10.52 4.70
C SER A 17 7.35 9.41 5.26
N VAL A 18 8.18 9.74 6.26
CA VAL A 18 9.04 8.76 6.93
C VAL A 18 8.20 7.68 7.59
N ARG A 19 7.12 8.07 8.30
CA ARG A 19 6.22 7.12 8.97
C ARG A 19 5.53 6.17 7.98
N ALA A 20 5.06 6.69 6.84
CA ALA A 20 4.46 5.89 5.79
C ALA A 20 5.45 4.88 5.18
N HIS A 21 6.67 5.32 4.86
CA HIS A 21 7.71 4.44 4.33
C HIS A 21 8.03 3.30 5.29
N ILE A 22 8.21 3.64 6.56
CA ILE A 22 8.46 2.71 7.64
C ILE A 22 7.34 1.64 7.75
N TYR A 23 6.06 2.06 7.73
CA TYR A 23 4.96 1.10 7.81
C TYR A 23 4.91 0.19 6.58
N HIS A 24 5.22 0.72 5.40
CA HIS A 24 5.32 -0.07 4.17
C HIS A 24 6.38 -1.17 4.31
N GLU A 25 7.55 -0.83 4.85
CA GLU A 25 8.64 -1.77 5.10
C GLU A 25 8.25 -2.87 6.09
N LEU A 26 7.54 -2.54 7.17
CA LEU A 26 7.01 -3.55 8.09
C LEU A 26 6.01 -4.47 7.41
N GLY A 27 5.10 -3.92 6.61
CA GLY A 27 4.16 -4.72 5.81
C GLY A 27 4.87 -5.73 4.93
N ARG A 28 5.97 -5.31 4.30
CA ARG A 28 6.80 -6.17 3.45
C ARG A 28 7.49 -7.28 4.24
N VAL A 29 8.07 -6.97 5.39
CA VAL A 29 8.71 -7.95 6.27
C VAL A 29 7.69 -8.97 6.78
N LYS A 30 6.52 -8.51 7.27
CA LYS A 30 5.45 -9.39 7.76
C LYS A 30 4.92 -10.32 6.69
N LYS A 31 4.75 -9.83 5.46
CA LYS A 31 4.40 -10.68 4.31
C LYS A 31 5.45 -11.77 4.10
N GLY A 32 6.73 -11.42 4.12
CA GLY A 32 7.84 -12.38 3.98
C GLY A 32 7.88 -13.44 5.10
N GLN A 33 7.36 -13.12 6.28
CA GLN A 33 7.21 -14.04 7.40
C GLN A 33 5.94 -14.92 7.32
N GLY A 34 5.07 -14.68 6.34
CA GLY A 34 3.75 -15.35 6.24
C GLY A 34 2.71 -14.79 7.23
N GLU A 35 3.03 -13.70 7.94
CA GLU A 35 2.14 -13.03 8.89
C GLU A 35 1.22 -12.06 8.13
N TYR A 36 0.35 -12.61 7.29
CA TYR A 36 -0.45 -11.83 6.34
C TYR A 36 -1.40 -10.81 6.99
N PRO A 37 -2.13 -11.11 8.09
CA PRO A 37 -2.99 -10.11 8.73
C PRO A 37 -2.21 -8.88 9.23
N ASP A 38 -1.01 -9.08 9.77
CA ASP A 38 -0.14 -7.97 10.19
C ASP A 38 0.40 -7.21 8.99
N ALA A 39 0.73 -7.89 7.90
CA ALA A 39 1.14 -7.24 6.65
C ALA A 39 0.05 -6.29 6.12
N VAL A 40 -1.21 -6.76 6.07
CA VAL A 40 -2.36 -5.92 5.68
C VAL A 40 -2.46 -4.70 6.60
N LYS A 41 -2.45 -4.90 7.91
CA LYS A 41 -2.54 -3.83 8.91
C LYS A 41 -1.48 -2.74 8.70
N PHE A 42 -0.23 -3.10 8.39
CA PHE A 42 0.83 -2.13 8.16
C PHE A 42 0.70 -1.41 6.81
N TYR A 43 0.28 -2.10 5.76
CA TYR A 43 -0.02 -1.44 4.48
C TYR A 43 -1.24 -0.51 4.58
N GLU A 44 -2.27 -0.86 5.36
CA GLU A 44 -3.41 0.03 5.62
C GLU A 44 -2.99 1.31 6.35
N LYS A 45 -2.11 1.21 7.36
CA LYS A 45 -1.52 2.40 8.01
C LYS A 45 -0.69 3.25 7.05
N THR A 46 0.02 2.62 6.12
CA THR A 46 0.73 3.33 5.05
C THR A 46 -0.24 4.11 4.18
N LEU A 47 -1.35 3.47 3.82
CA LEU A 47 -2.41 4.05 2.98
C LEU A 47 -3.09 5.23 3.67
N GLU A 48 -3.43 5.09 4.95
CA GLU A 48 -4.03 6.15 5.79
C GLU A 48 -3.19 7.43 5.73
N ILE A 49 -1.89 7.31 6.02
CA ILE A 49 -0.99 8.48 6.00
C ILE A 49 -0.86 9.07 4.60
N LYS A 50 -0.66 8.24 3.57
CA LYS A 50 -0.54 8.73 2.19
C LYS A 50 -1.80 9.45 1.72
N ARG A 51 -2.99 8.99 2.11
CA ARG A 51 -4.27 9.65 1.77
C ARG A 51 -4.47 10.99 2.48
N GLU A 52 -3.84 11.18 3.64
CA GLU A 52 -3.86 12.46 4.34
C GLU A 52 -2.88 13.48 3.76
N THR A 53 -1.81 13.03 3.10
CA THR A 53 -0.70 13.89 2.67
C THR A 53 -0.55 14.06 1.16
N LEU A 54 -1.15 13.17 0.36
CA LEU A 54 -0.99 13.14 -1.10
C LEU A 54 -2.35 13.32 -1.81
N PRO A 55 -2.34 13.78 -3.08
CA PRO A 55 -3.52 13.74 -3.95
C PRO A 55 -4.10 12.32 -4.08
N GLU A 56 -5.41 12.22 -4.31
CA GLU A 56 -6.10 10.93 -4.42
C GLU A 56 -5.65 10.08 -5.63
N ASP A 57 -5.06 10.72 -6.64
CA ASP A 57 -4.53 10.11 -7.86
C ASP A 57 -3.00 9.94 -7.83
N ASP A 58 -2.37 10.13 -6.66
CA ASP A 58 -0.94 9.90 -6.51
C ASP A 58 -0.59 8.42 -6.75
N ALA A 59 0.30 8.18 -7.71
CA ALA A 59 0.70 6.83 -8.12
C ALA A 59 1.24 5.96 -6.96
N SER A 60 1.80 6.58 -5.92
CA SER A 60 2.30 5.83 -4.75
C SER A 60 1.18 5.21 -3.91
N LEU A 61 -0.08 5.65 -4.07
CA LEU A 61 -1.25 4.98 -3.47
C LEU A 61 -1.52 3.65 -4.18
N ALA A 62 -1.34 3.58 -5.51
CA ALA A 62 -1.52 2.37 -6.30
C ALA A 62 -0.57 1.26 -5.84
N ASP A 63 0.70 1.60 -5.57
CA ASP A 63 1.69 0.64 -5.04
C ASP A 63 1.23 0.03 -3.71
N THR A 64 0.70 0.84 -2.80
CA THR A 64 0.22 0.35 -1.50
C THR A 64 -1.00 -0.55 -1.67
N TYR A 65 -1.98 -0.17 -2.51
CA TYR A 65 -3.14 -1.01 -2.81
C TYR A 65 -2.73 -2.34 -3.45
N GLY A 66 -1.82 -2.33 -4.42
CA GLY A 66 -1.30 -3.54 -5.06
C GLY A 66 -0.59 -4.47 -4.06
N ASN A 67 0.17 -3.91 -3.12
CA ASN A 67 0.79 -4.70 -2.05
C ASN A 67 -0.24 -5.38 -1.13
N ILE A 68 -1.35 -4.72 -0.80
CA ILE A 68 -2.45 -5.34 -0.05
C ILE A 68 -3.11 -6.45 -0.89
N GLY A 69 -3.31 -6.21 -2.19
CA GLY A 69 -3.83 -7.21 -3.12
C GLY A 69 -2.96 -8.49 -3.14
N ILE A 70 -1.63 -8.33 -3.20
CA ILE A 70 -0.67 -9.45 -3.15
C ILE A 70 -0.78 -10.23 -1.83
N VAL A 71 -0.99 -9.53 -0.71
CA VAL A 71 -1.14 -10.20 0.60
C VAL A 71 -2.43 -11.02 0.62
N TYR A 72 -3.56 -10.48 0.15
CA TYR A 72 -4.81 -11.24 0.08
C TYR A 72 -4.73 -12.42 -0.89
N ASP A 73 -4.05 -12.27 -2.02
CA ASP A 73 -3.77 -13.36 -2.95
C ASP A 73 -2.98 -14.49 -2.27
N SER A 74 -1.95 -14.12 -1.49
CA SER A 74 -1.15 -15.07 -0.70
C SER A 74 -1.95 -15.79 0.40
N MET A 75 -3.08 -15.22 0.82
CA MET A 75 -4.04 -15.82 1.77
C MET A 75 -5.09 -16.70 1.08
N GLY A 76 -5.16 -16.71 -0.26
CA GLY A 76 -6.25 -17.34 -1.02
C GLY A 76 -7.56 -16.54 -1.02
N GLU A 77 -7.54 -15.29 -0.57
CA GLU A 77 -8.69 -14.38 -0.48
C GLU A 77 -8.85 -13.60 -1.80
N TYR A 78 -9.05 -14.33 -2.89
CA TYR A 78 -8.95 -13.79 -4.26
C TYR A 78 -9.92 -12.64 -4.54
N SER A 79 -11.14 -12.69 -3.99
CA SER A 79 -12.12 -11.60 -4.19
C SER A 79 -11.62 -10.27 -3.60
N LYS A 80 -10.97 -10.31 -2.45
CA LYS A 80 -10.35 -9.12 -1.85
C LYS A 80 -9.13 -8.69 -2.64
N ALA A 81 -8.30 -9.64 -3.06
CA ALA A 81 -7.13 -9.34 -3.89
C ALA A 81 -7.53 -8.54 -5.15
N LEU A 82 -8.56 -9.01 -5.86
CA LEU A 82 -9.12 -8.34 -7.03
C LEU A 82 -9.61 -6.92 -6.71
N GLU A 83 -10.38 -6.72 -5.65
CA GLU A 83 -10.85 -5.40 -5.24
C GLU A 83 -9.68 -4.42 -5.02
N TYR A 84 -8.60 -4.88 -4.40
CA TYR A 84 -7.41 -4.07 -4.14
C TYR A 84 -6.60 -3.78 -5.41
N TYR A 85 -6.49 -4.75 -6.33
CA TYR A 85 -5.88 -4.52 -7.64
C TYR A 85 -6.69 -3.54 -8.50
N GLU A 86 -8.02 -3.64 -8.51
CA GLU A 86 -8.89 -2.70 -9.22
C GLU A 86 -8.71 -1.26 -8.71
N LYS A 87 -8.58 -1.07 -7.39
CA LYS A 87 -8.27 0.24 -6.81
C LYS A 87 -6.91 0.78 -7.27
N ALA A 88 -5.90 -0.09 -7.32
CA ALA A 88 -4.57 0.29 -7.80
C ALA A 88 -4.60 0.72 -9.28
N ILE A 89 -5.25 -0.09 -10.14
CA ILE A 89 -5.39 0.20 -11.58
C ILE A 89 -6.13 1.52 -11.79
N LYS A 90 -7.23 1.76 -11.06
CA LYS A 90 -7.99 3.00 -11.17
C LYS A 90 -7.14 4.24 -10.88
N ILE A 91 -6.22 4.18 -9.92
CA ILE A 91 -5.29 5.29 -9.65
C ILE A 91 -4.30 5.45 -10.80
N ILE A 92 -3.73 4.35 -11.29
CA ILE A 92 -2.79 4.36 -12.42
C ILE A 92 -3.46 5.01 -13.65
N ASP A 93 -4.69 4.60 -13.99
CA ASP A 93 -5.46 5.12 -15.12
C ASP A 93 -5.75 6.62 -15.02
N ILE A 94 -5.96 7.15 -13.80
CA ILE A 94 -6.16 8.59 -13.57
C ILE A 94 -4.82 9.34 -13.63
N SER A 95 -3.76 8.75 -13.07
CA SER A 95 -2.43 9.36 -13.00
C SER A 95 -1.72 9.43 -14.36
N LEU A 96 -2.05 8.52 -15.28
CA LEU A 96 -1.51 8.52 -16.64
C LEU A 96 -2.28 9.53 -17.52
N PRO A 97 -1.59 10.44 -18.22
CA PRO A 97 -2.25 11.22 -19.26
C PRO A 97 -2.88 10.26 -20.28
N LYS A 98 -4.10 10.55 -20.74
CA LYS A 98 -4.93 9.74 -21.66
C LYS A 98 -4.26 9.22 -22.96
N ASN A 99 -3.01 9.59 -23.23
CA ASN A 99 -2.21 9.19 -24.39
C ASN A 99 -1.10 8.18 -24.06
N HIS A 100 -1.15 7.49 -22.92
CA HIS A 100 -0.14 6.47 -22.60
C HIS A 100 -0.33 5.22 -23.49
N PRO A 101 0.70 4.75 -24.22
CA PRO A 101 0.59 3.66 -25.18
C PRO A 101 0.14 2.31 -24.59
N ASP A 102 0.18 2.15 -23.26
CA ASP A 102 -0.32 0.94 -22.57
C ASP A 102 -1.86 0.85 -22.49
N LEU A 103 -2.59 1.96 -22.74
CA LEU A 103 -4.06 1.98 -22.84
C LEU A 103 -4.57 1.73 -24.28
N ALA A 104 -3.67 1.63 -25.26
CA ALA A 104 -4.02 1.30 -26.63
C ALA A 104 -4.10 -0.23 -26.80
N TYR A 105 -5.15 -0.84 -26.27
CA TYR A 105 -5.55 -2.17 -26.75
C TYR A 105 -6.43 -2.02 -28.01
N PRO A 106 -6.20 -2.83 -29.06
CA PRO A 106 -7.01 -2.84 -30.29
C PRO A 106 -8.42 -3.42 -30.09
#